data_AF-A0A6L7RT84-F1
#
_entry.id   AF-A0A6L7RT84-F1
#
_cell.length_a   1.000
_cell.length_b   1.000
_cell.length_c   1.000
_cell.angle_alpha   90.00
_cell.angle_beta   90.00
_cell.angle_gamma   90.00
#
_symmetry.space_group_name_H-M   'P 1'
#
loop_
_entity.id
_entity.type
_entity.pdbx_description
1 polymer ?
#
loop_
_entity_poly.entity_id
_entity_poly.type
_entity_poly.pdbx_seq_one_letter_code
_entity_poly.pdbx_strand_id
1 'polypeptide(L)'
;MPLAASVDLFGTERIIQVNHCRGPSCRNFRVPARTRHARPGPSVGRDPAYKLASTIKGTVPSIRCKACNESPPLKSNACIVAEIERLADAAGLWRLEETASCRNPACGNHGRSIARHPMAYIRRGRPASGNGQYFQCKACGMKVLVSHPVRLHAEHQTLAADVLSRIANKSPVRGTGRGVRLKSMKAYFPIVDFIHSRCRAYSGAVDRALIDGTLRLPKDLVLETDGQDYTLNWTSRLDRRNVVLSGYCSVDSGSRFILGLHVNLDERVDPFEIAVDAVKCGDFDVAEPYRKYARYWLPGDELKAGRALGRWLRKHDRIELLAQIRSLYANAASRADVEDVELQVHDDSVHKLPPPGKGMQVHEPYMAYAHWMLVHRMLTGAGVERMQANMDIDSMSRAAFICAFADEIARGDVHGFYVRYTKFQTVDERKRILREANRARARYRATLPADVRDDRKEVARRMMKELIRAGQSYSKWNDEWILHPVPTMNESNKSVS
;
A
#
# COMPACT_ATOMS: atom_id res chain seq x y z
N MET A 1 -21.20 1.19 10.67
CA MET A 1 -20.29 1.61 9.59
C MET A 1 -19.04 2.18 10.25
N PRO A 2 -17.82 1.86 9.77
CA PRO A 2 -16.58 2.44 10.29
C PRO A 2 -16.63 3.97 10.25
N LEU A 3 -16.21 4.61 11.34
CA LEU A 3 -16.18 6.08 11.45
C LEU A 3 -15.23 6.67 10.40
N ALA A 4 -15.53 7.88 9.93
CA ALA A 4 -14.57 8.63 9.14
C ALA A 4 -13.37 9.00 10.03
N ALA A 5 -12.18 9.04 9.44
CA ALA A 5 -10.96 9.41 10.15
C ALA A 5 -10.27 10.54 9.39
N SER A 6 -9.59 11.47 10.06
CA SER A 6 -8.81 12.51 9.38
C SER A 6 -7.31 12.19 9.41
N VAL A 7 -6.62 12.62 8.36
CA VAL A 7 -5.16 12.57 8.26
C VAL A 7 -4.68 13.90 7.69
N ASP A 8 -3.65 14.48 8.30
CA ASP A 8 -2.97 15.65 7.73
C ASP A 8 -1.93 15.16 6.72
N LEU A 9 -2.19 15.38 5.43
CA LEU A 9 -1.27 15.09 4.33
C LEU A 9 -0.53 16.38 3.94
N PHE A 10 0.43 16.77 4.80
CA PHE A 10 1.35 17.87 4.57
C PHE A 10 0.66 19.23 4.46
N GLY A 11 -0.04 19.63 5.52
CA GLY A 11 -0.75 20.90 5.60
C GLY A 11 -2.15 20.86 4.98
N THR A 12 -2.65 19.67 4.64
CA THR A 12 -3.99 19.47 4.08
C THR A 12 -4.68 18.37 4.87
N GLU A 13 -5.64 18.76 5.71
CA GLU A 13 -6.48 17.81 6.40
C GLU A 13 -7.40 17.10 5.39
N ARG A 14 -7.31 15.78 5.34
CA ARG A 14 -8.17 14.93 4.53
C ARG A 14 -9.01 14.03 5.41
N ILE A 15 -10.32 14.01 5.13
CA ILE A 15 -11.24 13.07 5.76
C ILE A 15 -11.28 11.80 4.91
N ILE A 16 -10.86 10.69 5.51
CA ILE A 16 -10.89 9.35 4.95
C ILE A 16 -12.23 8.70 5.27
N GLN A 17 -13.00 8.42 4.22
CA GLN A 17 -14.15 7.54 4.25
C GLN A 17 -14.20 6.70 2.98
N VAL A 18 -13.57 5.53 3.01
CA VAL A 18 -13.50 4.66 1.85
C VAL A 18 -14.74 3.81 1.66
N ASN A 19 -15.66 3.74 2.62
CA ASN A 19 -16.82 2.85 2.53
C ASN A 19 -17.95 3.51 1.71
N HIS A 20 -17.84 3.42 0.38
CA HIS A 20 -18.85 3.89 -0.59
C HIS A 20 -18.92 2.97 -1.83
N CYS A 21 -19.86 3.25 -2.74
CA CYS A 21 -20.01 2.52 -3.99
C CYS A 21 -18.82 2.79 -4.91
N ARG A 22 -18.34 1.75 -5.61
CA ARG A 22 -17.16 1.82 -6.48
C ARG A 22 -17.50 2.01 -7.95
N GLY A 23 -18.72 1.71 -8.38
CA GLY A 23 -19.14 1.91 -9.77
C GLY A 23 -19.22 3.40 -10.15
N PRO A 24 -18.36 3.92 -11.06
CA PRO A 24 -18.35 5.34 -11.44
C PRO A 24 -19.68 5.84 -12.05
N SER A 25 -20.41 4.94 -12.72
CA SER A 25 -21.73 5.22 -13.32
C SER A 25 -22.88 5.21 -12.30
N CYS A 26 -22.61 4.87 -11.04
CA CYS A 26 -23.65 4.77 -10.01
C CYS A 26 -23.94 6.14 -9.38
N ARG A 27 -25.21 6.46 -9.14
CA ARG A 27 -25.60 7.69 -8.41
C ARG A 27 -25.06 7.78 -6.97
N ASN A 28 -24.67 6.63 -6.39
CA ASN A 28 -24.06 6.57 -5.06
C ASN A 28 -22.53 6.54 -5.14
N PHE A 29 -21.91 6.72 -6.31
CA PHE A 29 -20.48 6.90 -6.44
C PHE A 29 -20.05 8.15 -5.64
N ARG A 30 -18.95 8.04 -4.89
CA ARG A 30 -18.45 9.09 -3.96
C ARG A 30 -19.38 9.47 -2.81
N VAL A 31 -20.54 8.83 -2.65
CA VAL A 31 -21.43 9.10 -1.52
C VAL A 31 -20.99 8.22 -0.35
N PRO A 32 -20.34 8.76 0.70
CA PRO A 32 -19.89 7.95 1.83
C PRO A 32 -21.06 7.33 2.58
N ALA A 33 -20.89 6.09 3.04
CA ALA A 33 -21.81 5.50 3.98
C ALA A 33 -21.82 6.29 5.31
N ARG A 34 -23.01 6.55 5.84
CA ARG A 34 -23.24 7.27 7.09
C ARG A 34 -22.69 6.47 8.27
N THR A 35 -21.96 7.17 9.12
CA THR A 35 -21.27 6.60 10.28
C THR A 35 -22.12 6.57 11.55
N ARG A 36 -23.23 7.33 11.59
CA ARG A 36 -24.09 7.41 12.78
C ARG A 36 -24.94 6.15 12.95
N HIS A 37 -24.95 5.62 14.17
CA HIS A 37 -25.97 4.68 14.61
C HIS A 37 -27.33 5.38 14.54
N ALA A 38 -28.24 4.85 13.72
CA ALA A 38 -29.64 5.21 13.82
C ALA A 38 -30.11 4.87 15.24
N ARG A 39 -30.81 5.80 15.90
CA ARG A 39 -31.56 5.45 17.12
C ARG A 39 -32.53 4.30 16.77
N PRO A 40 -32.84 3.38 17.70
CA PRO A 40 -33.81 2.32 17.44
C PRO A 40 -35.16 2.94 17.07
N GLY A 41 -35.60 2.76 15.82
CA GLY A 41 -36.87 3.26 15.30
C GLY A 41 -37.08 2.87 13.83
N PRO A 42 -38.32 2.72 13.32
CA PRO A 42 -38.57 2.00 12.07
C PRO A 42 -38.07 2.68 10.80
N SER A 43 -37.74 3.98 10.80
CA SER A 43 -37.41 4.70 9.55
C SER A 43 -36.50 5.92 9.73
N VAL A 44 -36.31 6.40 10.95
CA VAL A 44 -35.53 7.61 11.22
C VAL A 44 -34.06 7.25 11.46
N GLY A 45 -33.21 7.46 10.44
CA GLY A 45 -31.76 7.34 10.56
C GLY A 45 -31.11 6.21 9.77
N ARG A 46 -31.87 5.40 9.01
CA ARG A 46 -31.25 4.45 8.07
C ARG A 46 -30.47 5.20 7.00
N ASP A 47 -29.32 4.67 6.62
CA ASP A 47 -28.53 5.22 5.52
C ASP A 47 -29.36 5.20 4.21
N PRO A 48 -29.52 6.33 3.50
CA PRO A 48 -30.34 6.39 2.29
C PRO A 48 -29.69 5.66 1.10
N ALA A 49 -28.36 5.58 1.07
CA ALA A 49 -27.58 5.04 -0.04
C ALA A 49 -27.18 3.57 0.17
N TYR A 50 -27.02 3.13 1.42
CA TYR A 50 -26.48 1.80 1.75
C TYR A 50 -27.31 1.03 2.76
N LYS A 51 -27.14 -0.30 2.76
CA LYS A 51 -27.52 -1.19 3.87
C LYS A 51 -26.31 -2.00 4.28
N LEU A 52 -26.19 -2.31 5.57
CA LEU A 52 -25.19 -3.28 6.02
C LEU A 52 -25.55 -4.66 5.45
N ALA A 53 -24.54 -5.33 4.94
CA ALA A 53 -24.61 -6.66 4.36
C ALA A 53 -23.39 -7.48 4.82
N SER A 54 -23.31 -8.72 4.34
CA SER A 54 -22.15 -9.58 4.50
C SER A 54 -21.77 -10.18 3.15
N THR A 55 -20.47 -10.23 2.83
CA THR A 55 -19.99 -10.55 1.48
C THR A 55 -20.13 -12.04 1.13
N ILE A 56 -20.09 -12.97 2.09
CA ILE A 56 -20.47 -14.42 1.98
C ILE A 56 -20.80 -14.97 3.39
N LYS A 57 -21.82 -15.85 3.52
CA LYS A 57 -22.20 -16.61 4.75
C LYS A 57 -22.13 -15.83 6.08
N GLY A 58 -22.40 -14.52 6.07
CA GLY A 58 -22.40 -13.69 7.30
C GLY A 58 -21.01 -13.31 7.85
N THR A 59 -19.91 -13.62 7.16
CA THR A 59 -18.56 -13.60 7.77
C THR A 59 -17.81 -12.26 7.63
N VAL A 60 -17.84 -11.65 6.44
CA VAL A 60 -17.14 -10.38 6.18
C VAL A 60 -18.18 -9.25 6.07
N PRO A 61 -18.14 -8.22 6.94
CA PRO A 61 -19.03 -7.08 6.83
C PRO A 61 -18.84 -6.34 5.50
N SER A 62 -19.94 -5.99 4.84
CA SER A 62 -19.95 -5.20 3.60
C SER A 62 -21.06 -4.16 3.61
N ILE A 63 -20.97 -3.18 2.71
CA ILE A 63 -22.05 -2.25 2.42
C ILE A 63 -22.71 -2.68 1.14
N ARG A 64 -24.03 -2.89 1.11
CA ARG A 64 -24.76 -3.05 -0.15
C ARG A 64 -25.33 -1.72 -0.59
N CYS A 65 -24.91 -1.26 -1.77
CA CYS A 65 -25.44 -0.08 -2.44
C CYS A 65 -26.91 -0.30 -2.82
N LYS A 66 -27.79 0.62 -2.44
CA LYS A 66 -29.23 0.55 -2.78
C LYS A 66 -29.54 0.96 -4.22
N ALA A 67 -28.58 1.54 -4.93
CA ALA A 67 -28.75 1.97 -6.32
C ALA A 67 -28.32 0.88 -7.32
N CYS A 68 -27.12 0.33 -7.16
CA CYS A 68 -26.56 -0.67 -8.09
C CYS A 68 -26.42 -2.08 -7.50
N ASN A 69 -26.83 -2.31 -6.25
CA ASN A 69 -26.71 -3.60 -5.53
C ASN A 69 -25.29 -4.16 -5.32
N GLU A 70 -24.25 -3.43 -5.74
CA GLU A 70 -22.86 -3.76 -5.40
C GLU A 70 -22.67 -3.86 -3.89
N SER A 71 -21.81 -4.78 -3.47
CA SER A 71 -21.56 -5.06 -2.04
C SER A 71 -20.06 -5.02 -1.69
N PRO A 72 -19.37 -3.87 -1.82
CA PRO A 72 -17.96 -3.79 -1.41
C PRO A 72 -17.80 -4.08 0.10
N PRO A 73 -16.73 -4.78 0.51
CA PRO A 73 -16.42 -5.05 1.91
C PRO A 73 -16.12 -3.75 2.66
N LEU A 74 -16.35 -3.79 3.97
CA LEU A 74 -16.03 -2.68 4.85
C LEU A 74 -14.54 -2.67 5.17
N LYS A 75 -13.94 -1.47 5.26
CA LYS A 75 -12.57 -1.26 5.71
C LYS A 75 -12.52 -0.20 6.82
N SER A 76 -11.59 -0.36 7.76
CA SER A 76 -11.39 0.59 8.86
C SER A 76 -10.66 1.85 8.37
N ASN A 77 -11.35 3.00 8.33
CA ASN A 77 -10.73 4.26 7.92
C ASN A 77 -9.59 4.68 8.86
N ALA A 78 -9.72 4.42 10.17
CA ALA A 78 -8.68 4.71 11.14
C ALA A 78 -7.40 3.92 10.86
N CYS A 79 -7.54 2.65 10.47
CA CYS A 79 -6.40 1.82 10.11
C CYS A 79 -5.78 2.22 8.77
N ILE A 80 -6.57 2.72 7.81
CA ILE A 80 -6.05 3.33 6.56
C ILE A 80 -5.26 4.59 6.88
N VAL A 81 -5.78 5.49 7.73
CA VAL A 81 -5.06 6.70 8.17
C VAL A 81 -3.73 6.33 8.81
N ALA A 82 -3.75 5.40 9.76
CA ALA A 82 -2.55 4.98 10.46
C ALA A 82 -1.54 4.34 9.49
N GLU A 83 -2.01 3.71 8.41
CA GLU A 83 -1.16 3.11 7.38
C GLU A 83 -0.55 4.15 6.43
N ILE A 84 -1.30 5.20 6.08
CA ILE A 84 -0.75 6.37 5.38
C ILE A 84 0.37 6.99 6.21
N GLU A 85 0.15 7.16 7.51
CA GLU A 85 1.17 7.70 8.42
C GLU A 85 2.41 6.81 8.49
N ARG A 86 2.23 5.47 8.48
CA ARG A 86 3.34 4.51 8.42
C ARG A 86 4.15 4.67 7.14
N LEU A 87 3.49 4.65 5.99
CA LEU A 87 4.16 4.73 4.70
C LEU A 87 4.86 6.08 4.53
N ALA A 88 4.21 7.17 4.96
CA ALA A 88 4.83 8.50 4.97
C ALA A 88 6.08 8.54 5.85
N ASP A 89 6.02 7.96 7.05
CA ASP A 89 7.17 7.86 7.93
C ASP A 89 8.29 7.02 7.30
N ALA A 90 7.97 5.83 6.79
CA ALA A 90 8.93 4.95 6.12
C ALA A 90 9.65 5.64 4.94
N ALA A 91 8.91 6.41 4.13
CA ALA A 91 9.47 7.21 3.02
C ALA A 91 10.35 8.38 3.49
N GLY A 92 10.37 8.71 4.80
CA GLY A 92 11.13 9.84 5.34
C GLY A 92 10.47 11.19 5.03
N LEU A 93 9.17 11.19 4.75
CA LEU A 93 8.40 12.39 4.41
C LEU A 93 8.30 13.37 5.59
N TRP A 94 8.22 12.86 6.82
CA TRP A 94 8.20 13.69 8.02
C TRP A 94 9.61 14.20 8.37
N ARG A 95 9.72 15.50 8.65
CA ARG A 95 10.95 16.06 9.24
C ARG A 95 11.12 15.52 10.67
N LEU A 96 12.36 15.49 11.17
CA LEU A 96 12.63 14.98 12.52
C LEU A 96 11.87 15.78 13.59
N GLU A 97 11.67 17.08 13.40
CA GLU A 97 10.86 17.92 14.26
C GLU A 97 9.35 17.62 14.18
N GLU A 98 8.89 17.06 13.06
CA GLU A 98 7.49 16.66 12.83
C GLU A 98 7.16 15.32 13.48
N THR A 99 8.17 14.47 13.73
CA THR A 99 7.99 13.19 14.46
C THR A 99 8.39 13.27 15.93
N ALA A 100 9.28 14.19 16.31
CA ALA A 100 9.72 14.35 17.68
C ALA A 100 8.67 15.04 18.56
N SER A 101 8.33 14.42 19.69
CA SER A 101 7.38 14.93 20.67
C SER A 101 7.83 14.64 22.11
N CYS A 102 7.04 15.04 23.10
CA CYS A 102 7.34 14.71 24.49
C CYS A 102 7.23 13.20 24.70
N ARG A 103 8.27 12.56 25.26
CA ARG A 103 8.32 11.11 25.49
C ARG A 103 7.73 10.67 26.82
N ASN A 104 7.21 11.60 27.64
CA ASN A 104 6.56 11.27 28.89
C ASN A 104 5.09 10.87 28.60
N PRO A 105 4.69 9.60 28.77
CA PRO A 105 3.33 9.14 28.42
C PRO A 105 2.23 9.82 29.24
N ALA A 106 2.54 10.33 30.43
CA ALA A 106 1.59 11.01 31.31
C ALA A 106 1.46 12.52 31.02
N CYS A 107 2.25 13.06 30.08
CA CYS A 107 2.26 14.48 29.77
C CYS A 107 1.17 14.83 28.75
N GLY A 108 0.44 15.94 28.93
CA GLY A 108 -0.53 16.44 27.94
C GLY A 108 0.08 16.84 26.59
N ASN A 109 1.41 16.99 26.53
CA ASN A 109 2.17 17.20 25.28
C ASN A 109 2.77 15.89 24.71
N HIS A 110 2.44 14.72 25.28
CA HIS A 110 2.79 13.44 24.68
C HIS A 110 2.14 13.31 23.29
N GLY A 111 2.91 12.91 22.28
CA GLY A 111 2.43 12.80 20.90
C GLY A 111 2.20 14.12 20.16
N ARG A 112 2.32 15.29 20.82
CA ARG A 112 2.26 16.59 20.14
C ARG A 112 3.63 16.92 19.54
N SER A 113 3.77 16.92 18.22
CA SER A 113 5.09 17.14 17.61
C SER A 113 5.62 18.56 17.82
N ILE A 114 6.95 18.68 17.85
CA ILE A 114 7.65 19.95 18.03
C ILE A 114 7.34 20.91 16.86
N ALA A 115 7.28 20.40 15.63
CA ALA A 115 7.01 21.21 14.44
C ALA A 115 5.56 21.74 14.39
N ARG A 116 4.57 20.94 14.76
CA ARG A 116 3.15 21.35 14.71
C ARG A 116 2.71 22.12 15.96
N HIS A 117 3.40 21.92 17.08
CA HIS A 117 3.10 22.59 18.35
C HIS A 117 4.34 23.31 18.91
N PRO A 118 4.98 24.24 18.16
CA PRO A 118 6.24 24.86 18.58
C PRO A 118 6.08 25.60 19.91
N MET A 119 4.89 26.13 20.19
CA MET A 119 4.57 26.82 21.44
C MET A 119 4.59 25.91 22.67
N ALA A 120 4.46 24.59 22.51
CA ALA A 120 4.54 23.61 23.60
C ALA A 120 5.99 23.28 24.01
N TYR A 121 6.98 23.76 23.25
CA TYR A 121 8.40 23.44 23.43
C TYR A 121 9.28 24.69 23.50
N ILE A 122 10.46 24.55 24.10
CA ILE A 122 11.50 25.58 24.13
C ILE A 122 12.76 24.98 23.51
N ARG A 123 13.31 25.65 22.49
CA ARG A 123 14.59 25.26 21.89
C ARG A 123 15.73 25.50 22.89
N ARG A 124 16.58 24.48 23.11
CA ARG A 124 17.73 24.51 24.03
C ARG A 124 19.06 24.42 23.27
N GLY A 125 20.16 24.13 23.95
CA GLY A 125 21.47 23.95 23.30
C GLY A 125 21.55 22.71 22.40
N ARG A 126 22.70 22.51 21.77
CA ARG A 126 23.02 21.29 21.02
C ARG A 126 23.73 20.26 21.93
N PRO A 127 23.63 18.95 21.65
CA PRO A 127 24.44 17.96 22.35
C PRO A 127 25.93 18.16 22.07
N ALA A 128 26.79 17.65 22.96
CA ALA A 128 28.25 17.72 22.81
C ALA A 128 28.76 17.05 21.52
N SER A 129 28.03 16.06 21.01
CA SER A 129 28.29 15.41 19.72
C SER A 129 28.09 16.35 18.51
N GLY A 130 27.50 17.54 18.72
CA GLY A 130 27.11 18.47 17.66
C GLY A 130 25.96 17.96 16.77
N ASN A 131 25.51 16.71 16.95
CA ASN A 131 24.51 16.08 16.10
C ASN A 131 23.11 16.22 16.70
N GLY A 132 22.40 17.26 16.29
CA GLY A 132 21.01 17.49 16.65
C GLY A 132 20.77 18.74 17.48
N GLN A 133 19.56 18.82 18.01
CA GLN A 133 19.01 19.98 18.70
C GLN A 133 18.18 19.51 19.90
N TYR A 134 18.47 20.02 21.11
CA TYR A 134 17.58 19.78 22.24
C TYR A 134 16.38 20.72 22.20
N PHE A 135 15.23 20.18 22.58
CA PHE A 135 14.02 20.89 22.93
C PHE A 135 13.61 20.50 24.34
N GLN A 136 12.93 21.39 25.05
CA GLN A 136 12.37 21.12 26.37
C GLN A 136 10.85 21.27 26.31
N CYS A 137 10.12 20.27 26.79
CA CYS A 137 8.67 20.36 26.92
C CYS A 137 8.30 21.39 28.00
N LYS A 138 7.41 22.34 27.69
CA LYS A 138 6.96 23.35 28.66
C LYS A 138 6.06 22.78 29.77
N ALA A 139 5.37 21.67 29.52
CA ALA A 139 4.43 21.08 30.48
C ALA A 139 5.12 20.23 31.56
N CYS A 140 6.07 19.37 31.19
CA CYS A 140 6.74 18.46 32.13
C CYS A 140 8.25 18.71 32.27
N GLY A 141 8.82 19.67 31.55
CA GLY A 141 10.24 19.99 31.59
C GLY A 141 11.18 18.97 30.91
N MET A 142 10.65 17.84 30.42
CA MET A 142 11.46 16.78 29.80
C MET A 142 12.19 17.27 28.54
N LYS A 143 13.47 16.91 28.42
CA LYS A 143 14.29 17.19 27.24
C LYS A 143 14.03 16.15 26.14
N VAL A 144 13.82 16.63 24.93
CA VAL A 144 13.66 15.86 23.69
C VAL A 144 14.85 16.19 22.80
N LEU A 145 15.64 15.19 22.42
CA LEU A 145 16.72 15.37 21.45
C LEU A 145 16.19 15.06 20.06
N VAL A 146 16.27 16.03 19.16
CA VAL A 146 16.02 15.85 17.72
C VAL A 146 17.39 15.74 17.05
N SER A 147 17.83 14.52 16.77
CA SER A 147 19.15 14.25 16.19
C SER A 147 19.04 13.56 14.83
N HIS A 148 19.93 13.92 13.91
CA HIS A 148 20.10 13.17 12.67
C HIS A 148 20.78 11.82 12.96
N PRO A 149 20.66 10.83 12.05
CA PRO A 149 21.39 9.57 12.17
C PRO A 149 22.88 9.80 12.40
N VAL A 150 23.50 8.96 13.24
CA VAL A 150 24.92 9.04 13.58
C VAL A 150 25.76 8.99 12.30
N ARG A 151 26.73 9.89 12.16
CA ARG A 151 27.67 9.87 11.02
C ARG A 151 28.48 8.59 11.09
N LEU A 152 28.38 7.77 10.04
CA LEU A 152 29.23 6.59 9.87
C LEU A 152 30.70 7.02 9.76
N HIS A 153 31.65 6.20 10.21
CA HIS A 153 33.07 6.50 10.05
C HIS A 153 33.43 6.75 8.57
N ALA A 154 34.32 7.71 8.29
CA ALA A 154 34.61 8.15 6.92
C ALA A 154 35.04 6.98 6.01
N GLU A 155 35.83 6.03 6.53
CA GLU A 155 36.27 4.85 5.79
C GLU A 155 35.11 3.93 5.36
N HIS A 156 34.01 3.90 6.12
CA HIS A 156 32.85 3.07 5.80
C HIS A 156 31.87 3.83 4.89
N GLN A 157 31.88 5.17 4.92
CA GLN A 157 31.11 5.97 3.97
C GLN A 157 31.63 5.81 2.54
N THR A 158 32.95 5.73 2.35
CA THR A 158 33.54 5.52 1.02
C THR A 158 33.16 4.15 0.44
N LEU A 159 32.87 3.15 1.27
CA LEU A 159 32.43 1.81 0.86
C LEU A 159 30.92 1.71 0.60
N ALA A 160 30.12 2.69 1.06
CA ALA A 160 28.66 2.60 1.03
C ALA A 160 28.11 2.49 -0.40
N ALA A 161 28.70 3.21 -1.37
CA ALA A 161 28.30 3.16 -2.77
C ALA A 161 28.52 1.76 -3.38
N ASP A 162 29.67 1.15 -3.12
CA ASP A 162 29.98 -0.20 -3.60
C ASP A 162 29.11 -1.27 -2.93
N VAL A 163 28.87 -1.13 -1.63
CA VAL A 163 27.95 -2.02 -0.88
C VAL A 163 26.54 -1.92 -1.46
N LEU A 164 26.02 -0.70 -1.69
CA LEU A 164 24.71 -0.48 -2.30
C LEU A 164 24.62 -1.10 -3.70
N SER A 165 25.62 -0.85 -4.56
CA SER A 165 25.68 -1.41 -5.92
C SER A 165 25.64 -2.94 -5.88
N ARG A 166 26.38 -3.56 -4.97
CA ARG A 166 26.39 -5.03 -4.81
C ARG A 166 25.06 -5.58 -4.28
N ILE A 167 24.41 -4.88 -3.35
CA ILE A 167 23.07 -5.23 -2.87
C ILE A 167 22.06 -5.16 -4.03
N ALA A 168 22.08 -4.10 -4.83
CA ALA A 168 21.23 -3.95 -6.00
C ALA A 168 21.46 -5.08 -7.04
N ASN A 169 22.70 -5.54 -7.16
CA ASN A 169 23.08 -6.70 -7.99
C ASN A 169 22.90 -8.05 -7.30
N LYS A 170 22.12 -8.13 -6.20
CA LYS A 170 21.77 -9.36 -5.49
C LYS A 170 22.98 -10.17 -4.98
N SER A 171 24.10 -9.51 -4.70
CA SER A 171 25.26 -10.16 -4.12
C SER A 171 24.95 -10.66 -2.70
N PRO A 172 25.27 -11.92 -2.33
CA PRO A 172 25.10 -12.40 -0.97
C PRO A 172 25.92 -11.58 0.04
N VAL A 173 25.46 -11.44 1.29
CA VAL A 173 26.13 -10.63 2.34
C VAL A 173 27.64 -10.89 2.45
N ARG A 174 28.05 -12.17 2.52
CA ARG A 174 29.47 -12.55 2.56
C ARG A 174 30.21 -12.28 1.25
N GLY A 175 29.51 -12.38 0.11
CA GLY A 175 30.02 -12.00 -1.20
C GLY A 175 30.28 -10.50 -1.29
N THR A 176 29.35 -9.69 -0.80
CA THR A 176 29.50 -8.23 -0.70
C THR A 176 30.68 -7.87 0.19
N GLY A 177 30.75 -8.43 1.41
CA GLY A 177 31.85 -8.16 2.34
C GLY A 177 33.24 -8.49 1.79
N ARG A 178 33.38 -9.62 1.10
CA ARG A 178 34.64 -9.97 0.39
C ARG A 178 34.92 -9.03 -0.77
N GLY A 179 33.90 -8.73 -1.56
CA GLY A 179 34.01 -7.90 -2.76
C GLY A 179 34.41 -6.45 -2.50
N VAL A 180 33.97 -5.88 -1.38
CA VAL A 180 34.39 -4.53 -0.92
C VAL A 180 35.55 -4.57 0.09
N ARG A 181 36.11 -5.76 0.35
CA ARG A 181 37.20 -5.99 1.30
C ARG A 181 36.93 -5.38 2.69
N LEU A 182 35.75 -5.65 3.25
CA LEU A 182 35.42 -5.23 4.62
C LEU A 182 36.43 -5.82 5.61
N LYS A 183 37.05 -4.96 6.43
CA LYS A 183 37.95 -5.37 7.51
C LYS A 183 37.26 -6.29 8.52
N SER A 184 35.96 -6.09 8.73
CA SER A 184 35.13 -6.93 9.59
C SER A 184 33.71 -7.01 9.07
N MET A 185 33.13 -8.21 9.08
CA MET A 185 31.71 -8.39 8.75
C MET A 185 30.77 -7.68 9.74
N LYS A 186 31.26 -7.31 10.93
CA LYS A 186 30.49 -6.48 11.88
C LYS A 186 30.16 -5.09 11.32
N ALA A 187 30.94 -4.58 10.36
CA ALA A 187 30.70 -3.28 9.74
C ALA A 187 29.59 -3.32 8.66
N TYR A 188 29.20 -4.51 8.19
CA TYR A 188 28.24 -4.63 7.08
C TYR A 188 26.89 -3.99 7.41
N PHE A 189 26.23 -4.41 8.49
CA PHE A 189 24.92 -3.88 8.86
C PHE A 189 24.95 -2.38 9.22
N PRO A 190 25.94 -1.86 9.96
CA PRO A 190 26.10 -0.41 10.12
C PRO A 190 26.22 0.38 8.80
N ILE A 191 26.87 -0.18 7.77
CA ILE A 191 26.92 0.41 6.43
C ILE A 191 25.54 0.36 5.76
N VAL A 192 24.83 -0.77 5.88
CA VAL A 192 23.45 -0.91 5.35
C VAL A 192 22.49 0.07 6.03
N ASP A 193 22.56 0.24 7.35
CA ASP A 193 21.74 1.20 8.09
C ASP A 193 22.03 2.63 7.65
N PHE A 194 23.31 2.96 7.41
CA PHE A 194 23.70 4.24 6.83
C PHE A 194 23.12 4.43 5.43
N ILE A 195 23.25 3.46 4.54
CA ILE A 195 22.66 3.48 3.19
C ILE A 195 21.15 3.69 3.28
N HIS A 196 20.46 2.90 4.11
CA HIS A 196 19.03 3.01 4.33
C HIS A 196 18.63 4.42 4.78
N SER A 197 19.36 5.01 5.73
CA SER A 197 19.11 6.38 6.19
C SER A 197 19.28 7.42 5.08
N ARG A 198 20.25 7.22 4.17
CA ARG A 198 20.49 8.10 3.02
C ARG A 198 19.40 7.93 1.95
N CYS A 199 18.95 6.71 1.70
CA CYS A 199 17.82 6.42 0.80
C CYS A 199 16.53 7.07 1.33
N ARG A 200 16.21 6.93 2.62
CA ARG A 200 15.04 7.59 3.23
C ARG A 200 15.13 9.11 3.15
N ALA A 201 16.31 9.68 3.40
CA ALA A 201 16.51 11.13 3.29
C ALA A 201 16.31 11.63 1.85
N TYR A 202 16.78 10.87 0.85
CA TYR A 202 16.60 11.20 -0.56
C TYR A 202 15.13 11.06 -0.99
N SER A 203 14.50 9.90 -0.73
CA SER A 203 13.09 9.65 -1.06
C SER A 203 12.20 10.74 -0.45
N GLY A 204 12.32 10.97 0.87
CA GLY A 204 11.50 11.98 1.53
C GLY A 204 11.75 13.41 1.03
N ALA A 205 12.96 13.72 0.53
CA ALA A 205 13.21 15.02 -0.10
C ALA A 205 12.50 15.15 -1.45
N VAL A 206 12.54 14.11 -2.28
CA VAL A 206 11.85 14.07 -3.58
C VAL A 206 10.34 14.08 -3.39
N ASP A 207 9.82 13.24 -2.50
CA ASP A 207 8.38 13.12 -2.25
C ASP A 207 7.82 14.43 -1.69
N ARG A 208 8.55 15.11 -0.77
CA ARG A 208 8.17 16.46 -0.32
C ARG A 208 8.17 17.46 -1.46
N ALA A 209 9.16 17.41 -2.35
CA ALA A 209 9.25 18.32 -3.48
C ALA A 209 8.09 18.12 -4.47
N LEU A 210 7.64 16.87 -4.67
CA LEU A 210 6.43 16.58 -5.43
C LEU A 210 5.19 17.16 -4.71
N ILE A 211 5.06 16.95 -3.41
CA ILE A 211 3.88 17.35 -2.64
C ILE A 211 3.73 18.86 -2.50
N ASP A 212 4.82 19.59 -2.28
CA ASP A 212 4.85 21.05 -2.20
C ASP A 212 4.91 21.73 -3.58
N GLY A 213 5.18 20.94 -4.62
CA GLY A 213 5.19 21.40 -5.99
C GLY A 213 6.49 22.08 -6.44
N THR A 214 7.55 22.01 -5.65
CA THR A 214 8.89 22.45 -6.10
C THR A 214 9.44 21.55 -7.20
N LEU A 215 9.05 20.26 -7.20
CA LEU A 215 9.27 19.33 -8.31
C LEU A 215 7.96 19.12 -9.08
N ARG A 216 7.96 19.46 -10.36
CA ARG A 216 6.82 19.28 -11.27
C ARG A 216 6.94 18.00 -12.08
N LEU A 217 5.81 17.38 -12.33
CA LEU A 217 5.67 16.28 -13.28
C LEU A 217 4.91 16.75 -14.53
N PRO A 218 4.97 16.01 -15.65
CA PRO A 218 4.13 16.29 -16.80
C PRO A 218 2.65 16.35 -16.42
N LYS A 219 1.90 17.25 -17.07
CA LYS A 219 0.45 17.40 -16.85
C LYS A 219 -0.32 16.12 -17.16
N ASP A 220 0.15 15.37 -18.15
CA ASP A 220 -0.36 14.07 -18.57
C ASP A 220 0.60 12.97 -18.14
N LEU A 221 0.14 12.04 -17.32
CA LEU A 221 0.98 10.95 -16.81
C LEU A 221 0.36 9.58 -17.10
N VAL A 222 1.21 8.59 -17.38
CA VAL A 222 0.79 7.20 -17.48
C VAL A 222 1.57 6.41 -16.44
N LEU A 223 0.86 5.86 -15.45
CA LEU A 223 1.41 5.04 -14.39
C LEU A 223 1.23 3.56 -14.69
N GLU A 224 2.30 2.80 -14.50
CA GLU A 224 2.28 1.34 -14.43
C GLU A 224 2.36 0.95 -12.96
N THR A 225 1.42 0.13 -12.50
CA THR A 225 1.39 -0.35 -11.11
C THR A 225 1.46 -1.86 -11.05
N ASP A 226 2.25 -2.37 -10.12
CA ASP A 226 2.44 -3.81 -9.94
C ASP A 226 2.66 -4.16 -8.46
N GLY A 227 2.24 -5.38 -8.12
CA GLY A 227 2.51 -6.01 -6.83
C GLY A 227 3.71 -6.96 -6.96
N GLN A 228 4.59 -6.98 -5.95
CA GLN A 228 5.74 -7.87 -5.92
C GLN A 228 5.91 -8.54 -4.58
N ASP A 229 6.02 -9.87 -4.58
CA ASP A 229 6.34 -10.63 -3.38
C ASP A 229 7.85 -10.75 -3.15
N TYR A 230 8.25 -10.52 -1.90
CA TYR A 230 9.58 -10.68 -1.35
C TYR A 230 9.58 -11.86 -0.38
N THR A 231 10.11 -12.99 -0.82
CA THR A 231 10.31 -14.17 0.04
C THR A 231 11.57 -14.01 0.88
N LEU A 232 11.40 -13.91 2.19
CA LEU A 232 12.47 -13.90 3.17
C LEU A 232 12.68 -15.30 3.74
N ASN A 233 13.94 -15.73 3.75
CA ASN A 233 14.32 -17.03 4.28
C ASN A 233 13.98 -17.15 5.77
N TRP A 234 13.70 -18.39 6.19
CA TRP A 234 13.52 -18.76 7.58
C TRP A 234 14.70 -18.33 8.47
N THR A 235 14.37 -17.85 9.66
CA THR A 235 15.33 -17.40 10.69
C THR A 235 15.75 -18.52 11.63
N SER A 236 15.07 -19.67 11.61
CA SER A 236 15.31 -20.80 12.51
C SER A 236 15.22 -22.13 11.77
N ARG A 237 16.11 -23.07 12.09
CA ARG A 237 16.07 -24.45 11.54
C ARG A 237 14.86 -25.25 12.03
N LEU A 238 14.27 -24.85 13.16
CA LEU A 238 13.09 -25.50 13.77
C LEU A 238 11.81 -25.13 13.03
N ASP A 239 11.76 -23.96 12.40
CA ASP A 239 10.61 -23.49 11.63
C ASP A 239 11.11 -22.87 10.32
N ARG A 240 11.14 -23.74 9.30
CA ARG A 240 11.69 -23.46 7.96
C ARG A 240 10.72 -22.76 7.02
N ARG A 241 9.54 -22.36 7.51
CA ARG A 241 8.60 -21.56 6.71
C ARG A 241 9.18 -20.18 6.44
N ASN A 242 8.93 -19.67 5.23
CA ASN A 242 9.40 -18.37 4.80
C ASN A 242 8.43 -17.27 5.22
N VAL A 243 8.95 -16.07 5.44
CA VAL A 243 8.09 -14.88 5.54
C VAL A 243 7.95 -14.33 4.13
N VAL A 244 6.73 -14.06 3.68
CA VAL A 244 6.50 -13.36 2.41
C VAL A 244 5.98 -11.98 2.74
N LEU A 245 6.67 -10.97 2.22
CA LEU A 245 6.24 -9.59 2.28
C LEU A 245 5.84 -9.17 0.88
N SER A 246 4.80 -8.38 0.77
CA SER A 246 4.28 -7.91 -0.51
C SER A 246 4.54 -6.41 -0.62
N GLY A 247 5.10 -6.04 -1.76
CA GLY A 247 5.38 -4.67 -2.16
C GLY A 247 4.39 -4.22 -3.20
N TYR A 248 4.00 -2.95 -3.14
CA TYR A 248 3.13 -2.33 -4.12
C TYR A 248 3.81 -1.09 -4.69
N CYS A 249 3.95 -1.07 -6.02
CA CYS A 249 4.78 -0.13 -6.74
C CYS A 249 3.97 0.68 -7.76
N SER A 250 4.24 1.99 -7.86
CA SER A 250 3.74 2.87 -8.92
C SER A 250 4.90 3.53 -9.64
N VAL A 251 4.93 3.38 -10.96
CA VAL A 251 6.04 3.84 -11.82
C VAL A 251 5.50 4.71 -12.96
N ASP A 252 6.11 5.86 -13.20
CA ASP A 252 5.85 6.62 -14.43
C ASP A 252 6.42 5.86 -15.64
N SER A 253 5.54 5.49 -16.57
CA SER A 253 5.89 4.76 -17.79
C SER A 253 6.90 5.52 -18.68
N GLY A 254 6.85 6.85 -18.66
CA GLY A 254 7.69 7.72 -19.48
C GLY A 254 9.11 7.82 -18.95
N SER A 255 9.28 8.36 -17.74
CA SER A 255 10.59 8.57 -17.12
C SER A 255 11.17 7.32 -16.44
N ARG A 256 10.34 6.30 -16.19
CA ARG A 256 10.65 5.14 -15.34
C ARG A 256 10.94 5.51 -13.88
N PHE A 257 10.55 6.71 -13.47
CA PHE A 257 10.64 7.14 -12.09
C PHE A 257 9.64 6.37 -11.23
N ILE A 258 10.11 5.82 -10.11
CA ILE A 258 9.28 5.12 -9.14
C ILE A 258 8.71 6.17 -8.18
N LEU A 259 7.40 6.39 -8.24
CA LEU A 259 6.68 7.30 -7.35
C LEU A 259 6.53 6.74 -5.94
N GLY A 260 6.45 5.42 -5.81
CA GLY A 260 6.39 4.78 -4.52
C GLY A 260 6.56 3.28 -4.65
N LEU A 261 7.34 2.71 -3.74
CA LEU A 261 7.42 1.26 -3.50
C LEU A 261 7.17 1.05 -2.01
N HIS A 262 5.98 0.57 -1.69
CA HIS A 262 5.53 0.40 -0.31
C HIS A 262 5.46 -1.08 0.02
N VAL A 263 6.09 -1.51 1.12
CA VAL A 263 6.11 -2.91 1.57
C VAL A 263 5.21 -3.06 2.80
N ASN A 264 4.50 -4.17 2.89
CA ASN A 264 3.51 -4.48 3.92
C ASN A 264 4.11 -4.88 5.30
N LEU A 265 5.15 -4.17 5.75
CA LEU A 265 5.82 -4.42 7.04
C LEU A 265 5.89 -3.15 7.91
N ASP A 266 5.28 -3.17 9.09
CA ASP A 266 5.49 -2.14 10.12
C ASP A 266 6.59 -2.57 11.10
N GLU A 267 7.81 -2.09 10.87
CA GLU A 267 8.98 -2.35 11.72
C GLU A 267 8.93 -1.64 13.08
N ARG A 268 7.98 -0.71 13.29
CA ARG A 268 7.94 0.16 14.47
C ARG A 268 7.24 -0.47 15.67
N VAL A 269 6.52 -1.58 15.44
CA VAL A 269 5.70 -2.25 16.44
C VAL A 269 6.15 -3.68 16.65
N ASP A 270 5.96 -4.18 17.87
CA ASP A 270 6.26 -5.57 18.18
C ASP A 270 4.98 -6.44 18.11
N PRO A 271 5.02 -7.60 17.42
CA PRO A 271 3.89 -8.51 17.35
C PRO A 271 3.26 -8.92 18.69
N PHE A 272 4.09 -9.12 19.72
CA PHE A 272 3.61 -9.53 21.04
C PHE A 272 2.86 -8.40 21.74
N GLU A 273 3.40 -7.18 21.68
CA GLU A 273 2.76 -6.01 22.28
C GLU A 273 1.39 -5.73 21.65
N ILE A 274 1.31 -5.78 20.32
CA ILE A 274 0.06 -5.60 19.58
C ILE A 274 -0.94 -6.70 19.91
N ALA A 275 -0.52 -7.96 19.98
CA ALA A 275 -1.41 -9.06 20.34
C ALA A 275 -2.00 -8.89 21.75
N VAL A 276 -1.18 -8.50 22.72
CA VAL A 276 -1.63 -8.23 24.10
C VAL A 276 -2.62 -7.08 24.13
N ASP A 277 -2.37 -5.99 23.40
CA ASP A 277 -3.29 -4.85 23.38
C ASP A 277 -4.59 -5.17 22.62
N ALA A 278 -4.52 -5.92 21.52
CA ALA A 278 -5.68 -6.39 20.76
C ALA A 278 -6.65 -7.20 21.63
N VAL A 279 -6.13 -8.07 22.52
CA VAL A 279 -6.96 -8.79 23.51
C VAL A 279 -7.58 -7.81 24.50
N LYS A 280 -6.80 -6.87 25.03
CA LYS A 280 -7.29 -5.89 26.02
C LYS A 280 -8.38 -4.98 25.46
N CYS A 281 -8.27 -4.57 24.19
CA CYS A 281 -9.24 -3.69 23.55
C CYS A 281 -10.43 -4.43 22.90
N GLY A 282 -10.48 -5.76 22.98
CA GLY A 282 -11.59 -6.56 22.47
C GLY A 282 -11.62 -6.72 20.95
N ASP A 283 -10.48 -6.57 20.26
CA ASP A 283 -10.42 -6.70 18.79
C ASP A 283 -10.85 -8.09 18.30
N PHE A 284 -10.70 -9.12 19.13
CA PHE A 284 -11.14 -10.47 18.83
C PHE A 284 -12.65 -10.68 18.96
N ASP A 285 -13.38 -9.75 19.58
CA ASP A 285 -14.83 -9.81 19.79
C ASP A 285 -15.63 -9.08 18.70
N VAL A 286 -14.95 -8.32 17.84
CA VAL A 286 -15.56 -7.57 16.74
C VAL A 286 -15.07 -8.06 15.38
N ALA A 287 -15.85 -7.80 14.32
CA ALA A 287 -15.42 -8.07 12.97
C ALA A 287 -14.25 -7.15 12.57
N GLU A 288 -13.35 -7.63 11.70
CA GLU A 288 -12.09 -6.98 11.34
C GLU A 288 -12.22 -5.47 11.04
N PRO A 289 -13.19 -4.98 10.24
CA PRO A 289 -13.27 -3.55 9.91
C PRO A 289 -13.57 -2.63 11.08
N TYR A 290 -13.91 -3.19 12.25
CA TYR A 290 -14.19 -2.47 13.49
C TYR A 290 -13.09 -2.61 14.54
N ARG A 291 -12.03 -3.39 14.26
CA ARG A 291 -10.88 -3.56 15.15
C ARG A 291 -10.03 -2.29 15.20
N LYS A 292 -9.38 -2.06 16.33
CA LYS A 292 -8.30 -1.07 16.48
C LYS A 292 -7.11 -1.42 15.60
N TYR A 293 -6.76 -2.71 15.54
CA TYR A 293 -5.63 -3.24 14.76
C TYR A 293 -6.07 -3.96 13.48
N ALA A 294 -7.14 -3.48 12.83
CA ALA A 294 -7.69 -4.09 11.62
C ALA A 294 -6.69 -4.20 10.44
N ARG A 295 -5.65 -3.36 10.41
CA ARG A 295 -4.60 -3.42 9.38
C ARG A 295 -3.58 -4.52 9.59
N TYR A 296 -3.48 -5.11 10.79
CA TYR A 296 -2.44 -6.08 11.09
C TYR A 296 -3.00 -7.49 11.09
N TRP A 297 -2.16 -8.42 10.65
CA TRP A 297 -2.36 -9.84 10.90
C TRP A 297 -2.22 -10.12 12.41
N LEU A 298 -3.34 -10.31 13.11
CA LEU A 298 -3.31 -10.66 14.53
C LEU A 298 -3.17 -12.18 14.70
N PRO A 299 -2.64 -12.65 15.85
CA PRO A 299 -2.57 -14.08 16.13
C PRO A 299 -3.93 -14.76 15.97
N GLY A 300 -3.97 -15.80 15.13
CA GLY A 300 -5.19 -16.53 14.84
C GLY A 300 -6.08 -15.92 13.75
N ASP A 301 -5.68 -14.83 13.10
CA ASP A 301 -6.29 -14.44 11.82
C ASP A 301 -5.96 -15.45 10.71
N GLU A 302 -4.78 -16.08 10.75
CA GLU A 302 -4.44 -17.29 9.96
C GLU A 302 -5.52 -18.38 10.14
N LEU A 303 -5.92 -18.63 11.40
CA LEU A 303 -6.93 -19.61 11.81
C LEU A 303 -8.39 -19.22 11.48
N LYS A 304 -8.69 -17.94 11.19
CA LYS A 304 -10.07 -17.45 10.94
C LYS A 304 -10.61 -17.75 9.53
N ALA A 305 -9.91 -18.61 8.81
CA ALA A 305 -10.51 -19.62 7.96
C ALA A 305 -11.62 -20.47 8.65
N GLY A 306 -11.60 -20.59 9.99
CA GLY A 306 -12.57 -21.36 10.76
C GLY A 306 -13.02 -20.65 12.04
N ARG A 307 -14.34 -20.48 12.20
CA ARG A 307 -15.06 -19.82 13.31
C ARG A 307 -14.86 -20.42 14.74
N ALA A 308 -13.79 -21.17 15.00
CA ALA A 308 -13.59 -21.94 16.23
C ALA A 308 -12.87 -21.16 17.35
N LEU A 309 -11.92 -20.30 17.00
CA LEU A 309 -10.99 -19.69 17.98
C LEU A 309 -11.66 -18.68 18.93
N GLY A 310 -12.56 -17.82 18.43
CA GLY A 310 -13.19 -16.77 19.25
C GLY A 310 -14.15 -17.31 20.33
N ARG A 311 -14.72 -18.51 20.16
CA ARG A 311 -15.53 -19.15 21.21
C ARG A 311 -14.68 -19.80 22.30
N TRP A 312 -13.45 -20.18 21.97
CA TRP A 312 -12.53 -20.88 22.86
C TRP A 312 -11.70 -19.90 23.72
N LEU A 313 -11.27 -18.77 23.13
CA LEU A 313 -10.54 -17.70 23.84
C LEU A 313 -11.32 -17.04 24.99
N ARG A 314 -12.65 -17.07 24.96
CA ARG A 314 -13.50 -16.56 26.07
C ARG A 314 -13.50 -17.46 27.31
N LYS A 315 -12.89 -18.65 27.23
CA LYS A 315 -12.94 -19.69 28.28
C LYS A 315 -11.63 -19.88 29.05
N HIS A 316 -10.51 -19.27 28.67
CA HIS A 316 -9.19 -19.51 29.27
C HIS A 316 -8.49 -18.22 29.72
N ASP A 317 -7.70 -18.32 30.80
CA ASP A 317 -7.08 -17.18 31.51
C ASP A 317 -5.82 -16.64 30.80
N ARG A 318 -5.44 -15.39 31.09
CA ARG A 318 -4.41 -14.57 30.42
C ARG A 318 -3.02 -15.22 30.35
N ILE A 319 -2.70 -16.10 31.29
CA ILE A 319 -1.40 -16.79 31.38
C ILE A 319 -1.34 -17.98 30.41
N GLU A 320 -2.47 -18.66 30.19
CA GLU A 320 -2.60 -19.80 29.28
C GLU A 320 -2.54 -19.36 27.80
N LEU A 321 -3.07 -18.16 27.54
CA LEU A 321 -3.05 -17.49 26.24
C LEU A 321 -1.61 -17.36 25.67
N LEU A 322 -0.62 -17.06 26.50
CA LEU A 322 0.78 -16.90 26.08
C LEU A 322 1.44 -18.22 25.67
N ALA A 323 1.07 -19.32 26.34
CA ALA A 323 1.53 -20.67 26.00
C ALA A 323 0.85 -21.18 24.73
N GLN A 324 -0.41 -20.79 24.50
CA GLN A 324 -1.23 -21.25 23.38
C GLN A 324 -1.03 -20.43 22.10
N ILE A 325 -0.65 -19.14 22.18
CA ILE A 325 -0.17 -18.35 21.02
C ILE A 325 1.00 -19.07 20.31
N ARG A 326 1.88 -19.73 21.08
CA ARG A 326 2.98 -20.55 20.52
C ARG A 326 2.48 -21.80 19.78
N SER A 327 1.32 -22.34 20.18
CA SER A 327 0.69 -23.51 19.56
C SER A 327 -0.21 -23.16 18.37
N LEU A 328 -0.71 -21.93 18.30
CA LEU A 328 -1.59 -21.43 17.22
C LEU A 328 -0.86 -21.34 15.86
N TYR A 329 0.44 -21.04 15.86
CA TYR A 329 1.28 -20.98 14.65
C TYR A 329 1.41 -22.32 13.90
N ALA A 330 0.79 -23.40 14.38
CA ALA A 330 0.99 -24.76 13.89
C ALA A 330 -0.11 -25.28 12.95
N ASN A 331 -1.27 -24.64 12.80
CA ASN A 331 -2.33 -25.18 11.94
C ASN A 331 -3.32 -24.10 11.49
N ALA A 332 -3.45 -23.85 10.19
CA ALA A 332 -4.64 -23.20 9.64
C ALA A 332 -4.80 -23.39 8.13
N ALA A 333 -6.06 -23.57 7.66
CA ALA A 333 -6.40 -23.56 6.24
C ALA A 333 -7.90 -23.24 6.01
N SER A 334 -8.17 -22.42 4.98
CA SER A 334 -9.38 -22.26 4.10
C SER A 334 -10.33 -21.02 4.21
N ARG A 335 -10.52 -20.30 3.08
CA ARG A 335 -10.74 -18.82 2.91
C ARG A 335 -12.19 -18.29 2.84
N ALA A 336 -12.39 -16.95 3.00
CA ALA A 336 -13.70 -16.27 2.94
C ALA A 336 -13.79 -14.83 2.33
N ASP A 337 -12.68 -14.10 2.08
CA ASP A 337 -12.69 -12.73 1.50
C ASP A 337 -12.18 -12.70 0.05
N VAL A 338 -12.75 -11.80 -0.78
CA VAL A 338 -12.49 -11.65 -2.22
C VAL A 338 -11.52 -10.49 -2.51
N GLU A 339 -11.44 -9.48 -1.63
CA GLU A 339 -10.44 -8.39 -1.71
C GLU A 339 -9.13 -8.72 -0.98
N ASP A 340 -9.02 -9.92 -0.40
CA ASP A 340 -7.83 -10.40 0.29
C ASP A 340 -7.04 -11.33 -0.64
N VAL A 341 -6.06 -10.76 -1.36
CA VAL A 341 -5.16 -11.50 -2.26
C VAL A 341 -4.08 -12.23 -1.47
N GLU A 342 -3.69 -11.74 -0.29
CA GLU A 342 -2.65 -12.30 0.58
C GLU A 342 -2.95 -13.74 1.02
N LEU A 343 -4.24 -14.07 1.23
CA LEU A 343 -4.64 -15.43 1.56
C LEU A 343 -4.27 -16.45 0.46
N GLN A 344 -4.06 -16.02 -0.81
CA GLN A 344 -3.57 -16.90 -1.88
C GLN A 344 -2.10 -17.30 -1.72
N VAL A 345 -1.31 -16.41 -1.12
CA VAL A 345 0.15 -16.54 -0.96
C VAL A 345 0.50 -17.19 0.38
N HIS A 346 -0.32 -17.02 1.42
CA HIS A 346 -0.15 -17.70 2.70
C HIS A 346 -0.72 -19.13 2.66
N ASP A 347 -0.01 -20.05 2.00
CA ASP A 347 -0.06 -21.46 2.38
C ASP A 347 0.69 -21.63 3.70
N ASP A 348 -0.03 -21.83 4.80
CA ASP A 348 0.55 -21.94 6.15
C ASP A 348 1.49 -23.15 6.33
N SER A 349 1.50 -24.08 5.37
CA SER A 349 2.50 -25.15 5.31
C SER A 349 3.88 -24.67 4.83
N VAL A 350 3.94 -23.51 4.15
CA VAL A 350 5.15 -22.95 3.52
C VAL A 350 5.52 -21.56 4.08
N HIS A 351 4.52 -20.81 4.56
CA HIS A 351 4.68 -19.41 4.95
C HIS A 351 4.33 -19.15 6.42
N LYS A 352 4.90 -18.07 6.99
CA LYS A 352 4.61 -17.60 8.35
C LYS A 352 4.67 -16.08 8.46
N LEU A 353 3.99 -15.53 9.47
CA LEU A 353 4.12 -14.12 9.82
C LEU A 353 5.53 -13.77 10.35
N PRO A 354 5.93 -12.48 10.28
CA PRO A 354 7.18 -12.01 10.87
C PRO A 354 7.31 -12.39 12.35
N PRO A 355 8.50 -12.84 12.80
CA PRO A 355 8.70 -13.22 14.19
C PRO A 355 8.76 -11.99 15.12
N PRO A 356 8.60 -12.17 16.44
CA PRO A 356 8.74 -11.10 17.42
C PRO A 356 10.05 -10.31 17.26
N GLY A 357 9.98 -9.00 17.48
CA GLY A 357 11.10 -8.07 17.26
C GLY A 357 11.47 -7.80 15.80
N LYS A 358 10.67 -8.26 14.83
CA LYS A 358 10.89 -8.02 13.38
C LYS A 358 9.77 -7.23 12.70
N GLY A 359 8.88 -6.62 13.47
CA GLY A 359 7.74 -5.86 12.95
C GLY A 359 6.48 -6.68 12.78
N MET A 360 5.37 -6.01 12.47
CA MET A 360 4.10 -6.65 12.13
C MET A 360 3.83 -6.57 10.63
N GLN A 361 3.29 -7.64 10.06
CA GLN A 361 2.80 -7.62 8.68
C GLN A 361 1.46 -6.88 8.62
N VAL A 362 1.33 -6.00 7.63
CA VAL A 362 0.12 -5.24 7.32
C VAL A 362 -0.65 -5.99 6.25
N HIS A 363 -1.98 -6.00 6.36
CA HIS A 363 -2.86 -6.47 5.31
C HIS A 363 -2.71 -5.61 4.03
N GLU A 364 -2.36 -6.25 2.92
CA GLU A 364 -2.21 -5.65 1.58
C GLU A 364 -3.30 -4.62 1.23
N PRO A 365 -4.60 -4.88 1.45
CA PRO A 365 -5.63 -3.88 1.19
C PRO A 365 -5.34 -2.54 1.85
N TYR A 366 -5.04 -2.52 3.15
CA TYR A 366 -4.76 -1.27 3.86
C TYR A 366 -3.52 -0.58 3.29
N MET A 367 -2.48 -1.33 2.93
CA MET A 367 -1.28 -0.80 2.27
C MET A 367 -1.63 -0.19 0.90
N ALA A 368 -2.45 -0.83 0.08
CA ALA A 368 -2.82 -0.32 -1.24
C ALA A 368 -3.68 0.95 -1.15
N TYR A 369 -4.65 1.01 -0.24
CA TYR A 369 -5.40 2.24 0.04
C TYR A 369 -4.45 3.38 0.43
N ALA A 370 -3.51 3.13 1.33
CA ALA A 370 -2.54 4.12 1.75
C ALA A 370 -1.56 4.53 0.64
N HIS A 371 -1.07 3.57 -0.14
CA HIS A 371 -0.21 3.80 -1.30
C HIS A 371 -0.87 4.75 -2.29
N TRP A 372 -2.10 4.46 -2.73
CA TRP A 372 -2.79 5.28 -3.71
C TRP A 372 -3.14 6.67 -3.18
N MET A 373 -3.45 6.81 -1.89
CA MET A 373 -3.68 8.13 -1.28
C MET A 373 -2.42 8.99 -1.21
N LEU A 374 -1.25 8.38 -0.95
CA LEU A 374 0.04 9.08 -1.01
C LEU A 374 0.40 9.45 -2.45
N VAL A 375 0.24 8.54 -3.40
CA VAL A 375 0.44 8.81 -4.83
C VAL A 375 -0.45 9.95 -5.29
N HIS A 376 -1.75 9.93 -4.96
CA HIS A 376 -2.66 11.03 -5.28
C HIS A 376 -2.17 12.37 -4.73
N ARG A 377 -1.68 12.41 -3.49
CA ARG A 377 -1.14 13.64 -2.89
C ARG A 377 0.11 14.14 -3.62
N MET A 378 1.03 13.25 -3.98
CA MET A 378 2.24 13.58 -4.74
C MET A 378 1.90 14.11 -6.13
N LEU A 379 1.02 13.44 -6.87
CA LEU A 379 0.61 13.85 -8.21
C LEU A 379 -0.11 15.21 -8.21
N THR A 380 -1.01 15.41 -7.23
CA THR A 380 -1.71 16.68 -7.05
C THR A 380 -0.72 17.82 -6.80
N GLY A 381 0.24 17.61 -5.88
CA GLY A 381 1.27 18.61 -5.58
C GLY A 381 2.16 18.91 -6.78
N ALA A 382 2.52 17.87 -7.54
CA ALA A 382 3.40 17.96 -8.70
C ALA A 382 2.74 18.62 -9.92
N GLY A 383 1.43 18.89 -9.87
CA GLY A 383 0.69 19.57 -10.92
C GLY A 383 0.23 18.67 -12.07
N VAL A 384 0.02 17.37 -11.79
CA VAL A 384 -0.55 16.44 -12.76
C VAL A 384 -2.05 16.73 -12.91
N GLU A 385 -2.49 16.95 -14.15
CA GLU A 385 -3.88 17.29 -14.48
C GLU A 385 -4.65 16.07 -14.97
N ARG A 386 -4.01 15.16 -15.72
CA ARG A 386 -4.63 13.95 -16.23
C ARG A 386 -3.73 12.74 -16.04
N MET A 387 -4.33 11.59 -15.74
CA MET A 387 -3.57 10.37 -15.49
C MET A 387 -4.26 9.13 -16.04
N GLN A 388 -3.47 8.26 -16.64
CA GLN A 388 -3.84 6.87 -16.90
C GLN A 388 -3.09 5.96 -15.92
N ALA A 389 -3.80 5.06 -15.23
CA ALA A 389 -3.20 4.00 -14.42
C ALA A 389 -3.44 2.64 -15.07
N ASN A 390 -2.37 1.89 -15.32
CA ASN A 390 -2.41 0.52 -15.82
C ASN A 390 -2.14 -0.44 -14.65
N MET A 391 -3.11 -1.28 -14.36
CA MET A 391 -3.10 -2.19 -13.20
C MET A 391 -3.26 -3.64 -13.65
N ASP A 392 -2.66 -4.58 -12.91
CA ASP A 392 -3.04 -5.98 -12.98
C ASP A 392 -4.51 -6.16 -12.51
N ILE A 393 -5.14 -7.28 -12.90
CA ILE A 393 -6.51 -7.62 -12.49
C ILE A 393 -6.54 -8.00 -11.03
N ASP A 394 -6.52 -6.98 -10.18
CA ASP A 394 -6.65 -7.09 -8.75
C ASP A 394 -7.80 -6.18 -8.27
N SER A 395 -8.67 -6.77 -7.44
CA SER A 395 -9.83 -6.10 -6.88
C SER A 395 -9.45 -5.09 -5.80
N MET A 396 -8.38 -5.37 -5.07
CA MET A 396 -7.87 -4.54 -3.98
C MET A 396 -7.24 -3.25 -4.51
N SER A 397 -6.32 -3.38 -5.46
CA SER A 397 -5.75 -2.31 -6.28
C SER A 397 -6.82 -1.40 -6.88
N ARG A 398 -7.81 -1.97 -7.58
CA ARG A 398 -8.91 -1.20 -8.16
C ARG A 398 -9.71 -0.44 -7.10
N ALA A 399 -10.06 -1.08 -5.99
CA ALA A 399 -10.84 -0.43 -4.94
C ALA A 399 -10.08 0.74 -4.30
N ALA A 400 -8.79 0.58 -4.05
CA ALA A 400 -7.90 1.60 -3.53
C ALA A 400 -7.73 2.77 -4.51
N PHE A 401 -7.45 2.49 -5.78
CA PHE A 401 -7.34 3.47 -6.86
C PHE A 401 -8.62 4.30 -6.99
N ILE A 402 -9.78 3.65 -7.09
CA ILE A 402 -11.09 4.32 -7.21
C ILE A 402 -11.36 5.24 -6.02
N CYS A 403 -10.90 4.89 -4.82
CA CYS A 403 -11.05 5.77 -3.65
C CYS A 403 -10.16 6.98 -3.69
N ALA A 404 -8.90 6.78 -4.05
CA ALA A 404 -7.92 7.85 -4.04
C ALA A 404 -8.23 8.92 -5.10
N PHE A 405 -8.77 8.51 -6.26
CA PHE A 405 -9.03 9.38 -7.41
C PHE A 405 -10.53 9.56 -7.71
N ALA A 406 -11.41 9.36 -6.72
CA ALA A 406 -12.83 9.27 -6.99
C ALA A 406 -13.39 10.52 -7.69
N ASP A 407 -12.92 11.70 -7.28
CA ASP A 407 -13.34 12.99 -7.85
C ASP A 407 -12.78 13.21 -9.26
N GLU A 408 -11.52 12.86 -9.49
CA GLU A 408 -10.85 12.93 -10.79
C GLU A 408 -11.48 11.98 -11.81
N ILE A 409 -11.83 10.76 -11.37
CA ILE A 409 -12.55 9.77 -12.20
C ILE A 409 -13.91 10.33 -12.59
N ALA A 410 -14.63 10.96 -11.65
CA ALA A 410 -15.94 11.56 -11.93
C ALA A 410 -15.86 12.74 -12.93
N ARG A 411 -14.73 13.46 -12.96
CA ARG A 411 -14.47 14.53 -13.94
C ARG A 411 -13.98 14.01 -15.30
N GLY A 412 -13.49 12.77 -15.35
CA GLY A 412 -12.88 12.21 -16.56
C GLY A 412 -11.41 12.61 -16.74
N ASP A 413 -10.76 13.08 -15.67
CA ASP A 413 -9.33 13.44 -15.69
C ASP A 413 -8.44 12.21 -15.49
N VAL A 414 -8.97 11.18 -14.83
CA VAL A 414 -8.24 9.97 -14.43
C VAL A 414 -8.94 8.72 -14.92
N HIS A 415 -8.17 7.83 -15.54
CA HIS A 415 -8.63 6.56 -16.09
C HIS A 415 -7.79 5.41 -15.56
N GLY A 416 -8.44 4.36 -15.07
CA GLY A 416 -7.79 3.10 -14.70
C GLY A 416 -8.10 2.03 -15.74
N PHE A 417 -7.07 1.30 -16.18
CA PHE A 417 -7.20 0.19 -17.12
C PHE A 417 -6.65 -1.07 -16.47
N TYR A 418 -7.36 -2.18 -16.69
CA TYR A 418 -6.77 -3.48 -16.42
C TYR A 418 -5.95 -3.93 -17.62
N VAL A 419 -4.78 -4.50 -17.36
CA VAL A 419 -3.90 -5.06 -18.40
C VAL A 419 -3.71 -6.55 -18.16
N ARG A 420 -3.79 -7.34 -19.23
CA ARG A 420 -3.52 -8.77 -19.20
C ARG A 420 -2.75 -9.22 -20.43
N TYR A 421 -1.84 -10.16 -20.25
CA TYR A 421 -1.19 -10.89 -21.34
C TYR A 421 -0.79 -12.28 -20.84
N THR A 422 -0.52 -13.19 -21.77
CA THR A 422 -0.07 -14.54 -21.42
C THR A 422 1.42 -14.51 -21.08
N LYS A 423 1.76 -14.78 -19.81
CA LYS A 423 3.15 -14.80 -19.32
C LYS A 423 3.95 -15.96 -19.93
N PHE A 424 3.33 -17.12 -20.12
CA PHE A 424 3.97 -18.33 -20.65
C PHE A 424 3.58 -18.59 -22.10
N GLN A 425 4.46 -18.21 -23.03
CA GLN A 425 4.34 -18.49 -24.46
C GLN A 425 5.72 -18.76 -25.02
N THR A 426 5.81 -19.71 -25.95
CA THR A 426 7.04 -19.95 -26.70
C THR A 426 7.36 -18.76 -27.61
N VAL A 427 8.64 -18.64 -28.01
CA VAL A 427 9.08 -17.58 -28.92
C VAL A 427 8.32 -17.64 -30.25
N ASP A 428 8.01 -18.84 -30.74
CA ASP A 428 7.33 -19.03 -32.02
C ASP A 428 5.85 -18.64 -31.95
N GLU A 429 5.16 -18.95 -30.85
CA GLU A 429 3.80 -18.47 -30.60
C GLU A 429 3.73 -16.95 -30.57
N ARG A 430 4.66 -16.30 -29.85
CA ARG A 430 4.75 -14.82 -29.79
C ARG A 430 4.96 -14.23 -31.17
N LYS A 431 5.87 -14.80 -31.97
CA LYS A 431 6.13 -14.36 -33.35
C LYS A 431 4.90 -14.55 -34.25
N ARG A 432 4.16 -15.66 -34.10
CA ARG A 432 2.92 -15.89 -34.86
C ARG A 432 1.89 -14.81 -34.57
N ILE A 433 1.60 -14.56 -33.29
CA ILE A 433 0.63 -13.54 -32.88
C ILE A 433 1.05 -12.15 -33.38
N LEU A 434 2.34 -11.81 -33.26
CA LEU A 434 2.87 -10.53 -33.73
C LEU A 434 2.74 -10.38 -35.26
N ARG A 435 2.96 -11.45 -36.04
CA ARG A 435 2.76 -11.45 -37.50
C ARG A 435 1.30 -11.24 -37.87
N GLU A 436 0.38 -11.92 -37.19
CA GLU A 436 -1.07 -11.78 -37.41
C GLU A 436 -1.54 -10.36 -37.08
N ALA A 437 -1.13 -9.80 -35.94
CA ALA A 437 -1.44 -8.43 -35.57
C ALA A 437 -0.86 -7.40 -36.56
N ASN A 438 0.37 -7.59 -37.02
CA ASN A 438 0.97 -6.73 -38.04
C ASN A 438 0.23 -6.81 -39.39
N ARG A 439 -0.24 -7.99 -39.80
CA ARG A 439 -1.08 -8.15 -40.99
C ARG A 439 -2.42 -7.45 -40.83
N ALA A 440 -3.07 -7.59 -39.68
CA ALA A 440 -4.32 -6.90 -39.37
C ALA A 440 -4.14 -5.37 -39.43
N ARG A 441 -3.08 -4.84 -38.81
CA ARG A 441 -2.74 -3.42 -38.85
C ARG A 441 -2.40 -2.92 -40.26
N ALA A 442 -1.70 -3.71 -41.07
CA ALA A 442 -1.42 -3.36 -42.46
C ALA A 442 -2.70 -3.27 -43.30
N ARG A 443 -3.64 -4.21 -43.12
CA ARG A 443 -4.96 -4.16 -43.76
C ARG A 443 -5.76 -2.93 -43.34
N TYR A 444 -5.79 -2.62 -42.04
CA TYR A 444 -6.45 -1.42 -41.53
C TYR A 444 -5.79 -0.14 -42.03
N ARG A 445 -4.45 -0.07 -42.04
CA ARG A 445 -3.72 1.06 -42.60
C ARG A 445 -4.12 1.33 -44.05
N ALA A 446 -4.36 0.30 -44.86
CA ALA A 446 -4.74 0.46 -46.26
C ALA A 446 -6.12 1.12 -46.46
N THR A 447 -7.02 1.08 -45.47
CA THR A 447 -8.35 1.69 -45.56
C THR A 447 -8.37 3.17 -45.17
N LEU A 448 -7.27 3.69 -44.60
CA LEU A 448 -7.19 5.05 -44.10
C LEU A 448 -6.78 6.07 -45.18
N PRO A 449 -7.11 7.36 -45.01
CA PRO A 449 -6.57 8.45 -45.84
C PRO A 449 -5.04 8.54 -45.80
N ALA A 450 -4.41 9.04 -46.87
CA ALA A 450 -2.95 9.04 -47.04
C ALA A 450 -2.21 9.82 -45.95
N ASP A 451 -2.76 10.95 -45.50
CA ASP A 451 -2.28 11.79 -44.40
C ASP A 451 -2.24 11.05 -43.05
N VAL A 452 -3.10 10.05 -42.87
CA VAL A 452 -3.18 9.24 -41.64
C VAL A 452 -2.30 8.00 -41.71
N ARG A 453 -2.10 7.44 -42.93
CA ARG A 453 -1.38 6.17 -43.12
C ARG A 453 0.02 6.20 -42.54
N ASP A 454 0.70 7.33 -42.65
CA ASP A 454 2.13 7.40 -42.33
C ASP A 454 2.40 7.62 -40.83
N ASP A 455 1.40 8.07 -40.07
CA ASP A 455 1.47 8.14 -38.62
C ASP A 455 1.02 6.81 -37.98
N ARG A 456 2.02 5.98 -37.66
CA ARG A 456 1.80 4.69 -36.97
C ARG A 456 1.04 4.83 -35.65
N LYS A 457 1.21 5.93 -34.91
CA LYS A 457 0.52 6.16 -33.63
C LYS A 457 -0.94 6.49 -33.88
N GLU A 458 -1.23 7.31 -34.87
CA GLU A 458 -2.61 7.64 -35.24
C GLU A 458 -3.37 6.44 -35.77
N VAL A 459 -2.74 5.60 -36.60
CA VAL A 459 -3.32 4.32 -37.06
C VAL A 459 -3.69 3.45 -35.86
N ALA A 460 -2.76 3.27 -34.91
CA ALA A 460 -3.01 2.49 -33.70
C ALA A 460 -4.13 3.08 -32.85
N ARG A 461 -4.18 4.41 -32.68
CA ARG A 461 -5.21 5.12 -31.93
C ARG A 461 -6.59 4.92 -32.55
N ARG A 462 -6.71 4.95 -33.88
CA ARG A 462 -7.98 4.72 -34.58
C ARG A 462 -8.45 3.27 -34.47
N MET A 463 -7.55 2.31 -34.65
CA MET A 463 -7.85 0.89 -34.38
C MET A 463 -8.37 0.70 -32.96
N MET A 464 -7.69 1.31 -31.98
CA MET A 464 -8.07 1.23 -30.58
C MET A 464 -9.49 1.80 -30.33
N LYS A 465 -9.81 2.95 -30.91
CA LYS A 465 -11.15 3.56 -30.81
C LYS A 465 -12.24 2.67 -31.40
N GLU A 466 -11.97 2.02 -32.53
CA GLU A 466 -12.93 1.07 -33.13
C GLU A 466 -13.10 -0.18 -32.26
N LEU A 467 -12.01 -0.73 -31.72
CA LEU A 467 -12.06 -1.87 -30.81
C LEU A 467 -12.85 -1.55 -29.54
N ILE A 468 -12.64 -0.38 -28.93
CA ILE A 468 -13.40 0.08 -27.76
C ILE A 468 -14.90 0.15 -28.11
N ARG A 469 -15.28 0.70 -29.28
CA ARG A 469 -16.69 0.78 -29.69
C ARG A 469 -17.32 -0.58 -29.99
N ALA A 470 -16.50 -1.55 -30.38
CA ALA A 470 -16.92 -2.92 -30.67
C ALA A 470 -16.79 -3.84 -29.44
N GLY A 471 -16.34 -3.32 -28.30
CA GLY A 471 -16.13 -4.06 -27.07
C GLY A 471 -17.41 -4.78 -26.63
N GLN A 472 -17.24 -5.97 -26.07
CA GLN A 472 -18.32 -6.73 -25.45
C GLN A 472 -17.98 -6.92 -23.97
N SER A 473 -18.98 -6.83 -23.11
CA SER A 473 -18.84 -7.01 -21.67
C SER A 473 -18.73 -8.50 -21.32
N TYR A 474 -17.74 -8.86 -20.49
CA TYR A 474 -17.49 -10.25 -20.09
C TYR A 474 -17.59 -10.50 -18.57
N SER A 475 -17.85 -9.49 -17.75
CA SER A 475 -17.76 -9.60 -16.29
C SER A 475 -18.98 -9.03 -15.53
N LYS A 476 -19.11 -9.41 -14.25
CA LYS A 476 -20.10 -8.84 -13.31
C LYS A 476 -19.99 -7.31 -13.18
N TRP A 477 -18.82 -6.74 -13.49
CA TRP A 477 -18.53 -5.31 -13.41
C TRP A 477 -18.66 -4.61 -14.77
N ASN A 478 -19.15 -5.32 -15.80
CA ASN A 478 -19.18 -4.88 -17.18
C ASN A 478 -17.81 -4.53 -17.77
N ASP A 479 -16.76 -5.25 -17.35
CA ASP A 479 -15.41 -5.07 -17.91
C ASP A 479 -15.43 -5.50 -19.41
N GLU A 480 -15.21 -4.54 -20.31
CA GLU A 480 -15.15 -4.76 -21.76
C GLU A 480 -13.69 -5.00 -22.18
N TRP A 481 -13.36 -6.26 -22.44
CA TRP A 481 -12.00 -6.63 -22.81
C TRP A 481 -11.76 -6.51 -24.31
N ILE A 482 -10.67 -5.82 -24.67
CA ILE A 482 -10.22 -5.67 -26.05
C ILE A 482 -8.77 -6.08 -26.21
N LEU A 483 -8.45 -6.73 -27.34
CA LEU A 483 -7.09 -7.09 -27.70
C LEU A 483 -6.36 -5.84 -28.21
N HIS A 484 -5.22 -5.50 -27.60
CA HIS A 484 -4.46 -4.32 -27.96
C HIS A 484 -3.93 -4.43 -29.42
N PRO A 485 -4.17 -3.44 -30.29
CA PRO A 485 -3.87 -3.55 -31.72
C PRO A 485 -2.37 -3.52 -32.05
N VAL A 486 -1.52 -3.18 -31.07
CA VAL A 486 -0.07 -3.10 -31.21
C VAL A 486 0.60 -3.95 -30.12
N PRO A 487 0.67 -5.28 -30.30
CA PRO A 487 1.36 -6.14 -29.35
C PRO A 487 2.88 -6.03 -29.47
N THR A 488 3.59 -6.48 -28.42
CA THR A 488 5.06 -6.56 -28.40
C THR A 488 5.51 -8.00 -28.24
N MET A 489 6.81 -8.28 -28.40
CA MET A 489 7.34 -9.63 -28.12
C MET A 489 7.18 -10.07 -26.66
N ASN A 490 7.12 -9.12 -25.71
CA ASN A 490 6.96 -9.40 -24.30
C ASN A 490 5.48 -9.49 -23.89
N GLU A 491 4.60 -8.78 -24.60
CA GLU A 491 3.16 -8.72 -24.36
C GLU A 491 2.41 -9.05 -25.67
N SER A 492 2.60 -10.26 -26.18
CA SER A 492 2.21 -10.61 -27.56
C SER A 492 0.69 -10.65 -27.77
N ASN A 493 -0.07 -10.93 -26.72
CA ASN A 493 -1.54 -10.94 -26.71
C ASN A 493 -2.10 -9.99 -25.65
N LYS A 494 -1.46 -8.83 -25.48
CA LYS A 494 -1.91 -7.78 -24.57
C LYS A 494 -3.38 -7.49 -24.79
N SER A 495 -4.17 -7.59 -23.73
CA SER A 495 -5.58 -7.24 -23.68
C SER A 495 -5.76 -6.20 -22.59
N VAL A 496 -6.67 -5.26 -22.81
CA VAL A 496 -7.00 -4.21 -21.85
C VAL A 496 -8.50 -4.11 -21.65
N SER A 497 -8.92 -3.69 -20.46
CA SER A 497 -10.32 -3.41 -20.11
C SER A 497 -10.45 -2.09 -19.38
#